data_AF-A0A7C4SJT8-F1
#
_entry.id   AF-A0A7C4SJT8-F1
#
_cell.length_a   1.000
_cell.length_b   1.000
_cell.length_c   1.000
_cell.angle_alpha   90.00
_cell.angle_beta   90.00
_cell.angle_gamma   90.00
#
_symmetry.space_group_name_H-M   'P 1'
#
loop_
_entity.id
_entity.type
_entity.pdbx_description
1 polymer ?
#
loop_
_entity_poly.entity_id
_entity_poly.type
_entity_poly.pdbx_seq_one_letter_code
_entity_poly.pdbx_strand_id
1 'polypeptide(L)'
;MRTCEVKVGDRIISANYDVVGRHNLDGVHVRVAKVLEVRECDGCENYVYDLSVEPFENYLADGVVVHNSTFGFGLEHIADGILHLWMDDVESVKEVRRYLIIKKMRMTNHFRGTYRVEIAPSKGLILTKL
;
A
#
# COMPACT_ATOMS: atom_id res chain seq x y z
N MET A 1 15.33 14.53 9.75
CA MET A 1 15.35 13.38 10.68
C MET A 1 15.95 12.23 9.90
N ARG A 2 17.15 11.74 10.26
CA ARG A 2 17.78 10.61 9.55
C ARG A 2 17.17 9.33 10.11
N THR A 3 16.40 8.63 9.30
CA THR A 3 15.56 7.48 9.72
C THR A 3 16.04 6.14 9.19
N CYS A 4 17.11 6.10 8.38
CA CYS A 4 17.60 4.84 7.84
C CYS A 4 18.63 4.20 8.80
N GLU A 5 18.22 3.13 9.49
CA GLU A 5 19.13 2.29 10.29
C GLU A 5 19.93 1.29 9.42
N VAL A 6 19.49 1.06 8.18
CA VAL A 6 20.12 0.13 7.24
C VAL A 6 21.48 0.65 6.79
N LYS A 7 22.50 -0.21 6.86
CA LYS A 7 23.89 0.09 6.49
C LYS A 7 24.34 -0.78 5.33
N VAL A 8 25.35 -0.28 4.61
CA VAL A 8 26.07 -1.09 3.62
C VAL A 8 26.65 -2.32 4.33
N GLY A 9 26.33 -3.48 3.78
CA GLY A 9 26.71 -4.78 4.32
C GLY A 9 25.61 -5.51 5.09
N ASP A 10 24.52 -4.84 5.44
CA ASP A 10 23.37 -5.47 6.07
C ASP A 10 22.69 -6.46 5.13
N ARG A 11 21.92 -7.38 5.73
CA ARG A 11 21.19 -8.43 5.02
C ARG A 11 19.70 -8.12 5.03
N ILE A 12 19.10 -8.04 3.86
CA ILE A 12 17.66 -7.80 3.66
C ILE A 12 17.02 -8.98 2.94
N ILE A 13 15.70 -9.10 3.04
CA ILE A 13 14.94 -10.14 2.35
C ILE A 13 14.52 -9.59 0.99
N SER A 14 14.88 -10.31 -0.07
CA SER A 14 14.47 -10.04 -1.44
C SER A 14 13.69 -11.24 -1.97
N ALA A 15 12.70 -10.99 -2.81
CA ALA A 15 11.97 -12.04 -3.51
C ALA A 15 11.88 -11.70 -5.00
N ASN A 16 12.17 -12.68 -5.84
CA ASN A 16 11.89 -12.60 -7.26
C ASN A 16 10.55 -13.25 -7.56
N TYR A 17 9.81 -12.66 -8.50
CA TYR A 17 8.60 -13.25 -9.05
C TYR A 17 8.74 -13.33 -10.56
N ASP A 18 8.59 -14.53 -11.11
CA ASP A 18 8.44 -14.70 -12.55
C ASP A 18 6.99 -14.34 -12.91
N VAL A 19 6.79 -13.21 -13.58
CA VAL A 19 5.47 -12.83 -14.11
C VAL A 19 5.16 -13.67 -15.33
N VAL A 20 4.88 -14.96 -15.12
CA VAL A 20 4.37 -15.84 -16.17
C VAL A 20 3.03 -16.38 -15.72
N GLY A 21 2.00 -15.52 -15.81
CA GLY A 21 0.60 -15.94 -15.81
C GLY A 21 0.01 -16.41 -14.46
N ARG A 22 -1.18 -15.90 -14.16
CA ARG A 22 -2.18 -16.34 -13.16
C ARG A 22 -1.68 -17.19 -11.97
N HIS A 23 -1.67 -16.55 -10.80
CA HIS A 23 -1.92 -17.16 -9.49
C HIS A 23 -1.06 -18.36 -9.07
N ASN A 24 0.16 -18.54 -9.60
CA ASN A 24 1.04 -19.59 -9.14
C ASN A 24 2.11 -19.04 -8.19
N LEU A 25 1.96 -19.28 -6.89
CA LEU A 25 2.92 -18.88 -5.85
C LEU A 25 4.16 -19.78 -5.82
N ASP A 26 4.17 -20.89 -6.58
CA ASP A 26 5.26 -21.87 -6.65
C ASP A 26 6.57 -21.28 -7.24
N GLY A 27 6.52 -20.09 -7.85
CA GLY A 27 7.67 -19.40 -8.44
C GLY A 27 8.33 -18.31 -7.56
N VAL A 28 7.87 -18.10 -6.32
CA VAL A 28 8.45 -17.04 -5.47
C VAL A 28 9.66 -17.56 -4.71
N HIS A 29 10.85 -17.22 -5.22
CA HIS A 29 12.11 -17.53 -4.56
C HIS A 29 12.54 -16.39 -3.64
N VAL A 30 12.40 -16.61 -2.34
CA VAL A 30 12.89 -15.71 -1.30
C VAL A 30 14.38 -15.94 -1.06
N ARG A 31 15.14 -14.86 -0.98
CA ARG A 31 16.58 -14.89 -0.78
C ARG A 31 17.02 -13.75 0.13
N VAL A 32 18.12 -13.98 0.83
CA VAL A 32 18.77 -12.96 1.64
C VAL A 32 19.78 -12.23 0.76
N ALA A 33 19.53 -10.95 0.51
CA ALA A 33 20.41 -10.09 -0.28
C ALA A 33 21.24 -9.19 0.63
N LYS A 34 22.44 -8.81 0.19
CA LYS A 34 23.32 -7.89 0.90
C LYS A 34 23.13 -6.47 0.36
N VAL A 35 22.97 -5.49 1.25
CA VAL A 35 22.91 -4.08 0.88
C VAL A 35 24.29 -3.65 0.39
N LEU A 36 24.39 -3.29 -0.88
CA LEU A 36 25.64 -2.85 -1.50
C LEU A 36 25.86 -1.35 -1.34
N GLU A 37 24.78 -0.59 -1.28
CA GLU A 37 24.83 0.87 -1.26
C GLU A 37 23.60 1.45 -0.56
N VAL A 38 23.80 2.54 0.18
CA VAL A 38 22.74 3.36 0.75
C VAL A 38 23.04 4.80 0.37
N ARG A 39 22.08 5.46 -0.29
CA ARG A 39 22.19 6.86 -0.72
C ARG A 39 20.98 7.63 -0.22
N GLU A 40 21.22 8.85 0.25
CA GLU A 40 20.15 9.83 0.44
C GLU A 40 19.80 10.43 -0.92
N CYS A 41 18.53 10.37 -1.29
CA CYS A 41 18.00 10.92 -2.53
C CYS A 41 16.95 11.98 -2.17
N ASP A 42 16.99 13.13 -2.86
CA ASP A 42 15.92 14.11 -2.75
C ASP A 42 14.66 13.53 -3.40
N GLY A 43 13.55 13.51 -2.67
CA GLY A 43 12.30 12.93 -3.12
C GLY A 43 11.83 13.57 -4.43
N CYS A 44 11.62 12.76 -5.47
CA CYS A 44 11.25 13.24 -6.79
C CYS A 44 9.78 13.68 -6.89
N GLU A 45 8.94 13.30 -5.93
CA GLU A 45 7.49 13.51 -5.98
C GLU A 45 6.94 14.18 -4.72
N ASN A 46 5.85 14.94 -4.90
CA ASN A 46 5.13 15.59 -3.80
C ASN A 46 4.42 14.58 -2.88
N TYR A 47 4.29 13.32 -3.29
CA TYR A 47 3.52 12.29 -2.61
C TYR A 47 4.32 10.99 -2.52
N VAL A 48 4.14 10.29 -1.40
CA VAL A 48 4.67 8.94 -1.16
C VAL A 48 3.50 8.01 -0.83
N TYR A 49 3.57 6.77 -1.31
CA TYR A 49 2.52 5.77 -1.15
C TYR A 49 3.03 4.60 -0.31
N ASP A 50 2.13 4.01 0.47
CA ASP A 50 2.37 2.82 1.27
C ASP A 50 1.09 1.96 1.30
N LEU A 51 1.21 0.67 1.60
CA LEU A 51 0.12 -0.30 1.65
C LEU A 51 -0.01 -0.88 3.07
N SER A 52 -1.19 -0.74 3.67
CA SER A 52 -1.54 -1.52 4.87
C SER A 52 -2.08 -2.88 4.43
N VAL A 53 -1.44 -3.95 4.90
CA VAL A 53 -1.77 -5.33 4.51
C VAL A 53 -1.92 -6.18 5.76
N GLU A 54 -3.12 -6.19 6.32
CA GLU A 54 -3.42 -7.04 7.48
C GLU A 54 -3.31 -8.54 7.12
N PRO A 55 -2.87 -9.41 8.04
CA PRO A 55 -2.45 -9.11 9.42
C PRO A 55 -0.94 -8.87 9.59
N PHE A 56 -0.14 -9.08 8.54
CA PHE A 56 1.32 -9.18 8.64
C PHE A 56 2.04 -7.88 8.33
N GLU A 57 1.34 -6.90 7.75
CA GLU A 57 1.84 -5.56 7.48
C GLU A 57 3.15 -5.56 6.68
N ASN A 58 3.26 -6.49 5.73
CA ASN A 58 4.40 -6.62 4.83
C ASN A 58 3.96 -6.89 3.40
N TYR A 59 4.75 -6.42 2.44
CA TYR A 59 4.50 -6.60 1.02
C TYR A 59 5.80 -6.55 0.21
N LEU A 60 5.72 -6.89 -1.07
CA LEU A 60 6.86 -6.85 -1.99
C LEU A 60 6.87 -5.50 -2.73
N ALA A 61 7.98 -4.77 -2.63
CA ALA A 61 8.21 -3.53 -3.37
C ALA A 61 9.57 -3.62 -4.06
N ASP A 62 9.57 -3.53 -5.39
CA ASP A 62 10.78 -3.62 -6.23
C ASP A 62 11.71 -4.81 -5.88
N GLY A 63 11.10 -5.98 -5.65
CA GLY A 63 11.85 -7.20 -5.31
C GLY A 63 12.40 -7.24 -3.87
N VAL A 64 12.07 -6.28 -3.01
CA VAL A 64 12.40 -6.25 -1.58
C VAL A 64 11.15 -6.49 -0.75
N VAL A 65 11.24 -7.38 0.23
CA VAL A 65 10.17 -7.54 1.22
C VAL A 65 10.25 -6.39 2.20
N VAL A 66 9.28 -5.48 2.11
CA VAL A 66 9.16 -4.34 3.01
C VAL A 66 8.12 -4.66 4.08
N HIS A 67 8.39 -4.20 5.29
CA HIS A 67 7.47 -4.33 6.43
C HIS A 67 7.15 -2.93 6.92
N ASN A 68 5.87 -2.66 7.13
CA ASN A 68 5.41 -1.41 7.72
C ASN A 68 6.00 -1.34 9.12
N SER A 69 7.02 -0.52 9.30
CA SER A 69 7.65 -0.35 10.59
C SER A 69 6.83 0.66 11.38
N THR A 70 6.31 0.23 12.52
CA THR A 70 5.63 1.10 13.47
C THR A 70 6.68 1.93 14.20
N PHE A 71 7.32 2.89 13.52
CA PHE A 71 7.85 4.03 14.25
C PHE A 71 6.66 4.68 14.94
N GLY A 72 6.80 5.06 16.22
CA GLY A 72 5.72 5.54 17.13
C GLY A 72 4.93 6.78 16.70
N PHE A 73 5.03 7.14 15.43
CA PHE A 73 4.17 8.01 14.64
C PHE A 73 3.97 7.30 13.29
N GLY A 74 3.08 6.30 13.19
CA GLY A 74 2.86 5.62 11.92
C GLY A 74 2.42 6.61 10.82
N LEU A 75 2.42 6.16 9.55
CA LEU A 75 2.04 7.01 8.42
C LEU A 75 0.68 7.68 8.64
N GLU A 76 -0.22 7.05 9.39
CA GLU A 76 -1.50 7.61 9.80
C GLU A 76 -1.38 8.94 10.55
N HIS A 77 -0.29 9.19 11.27
CA HIS A 77 -0.08 10.43 12.02
C HIS A 77 0.40 11.57 11.13
N ILE A 78 1.28 11.30 10.17
CA ILE A 78 1.82 12.30 9.24
C ILE A 78 0.98 12.50 7.99
N ALA A 79 0.15 11.51 7.60
CA ALA A 79 -0.65 11.57 6.39
C ALA A 79 -1.65 12.73 6.42
N ASP A 80 -1.72 13.46 5.30
CA ASP A 80 -2.74 14.48 5.07
C ASP A 80 -4.09 13.86 4.70
N GLY A 81 -4.10 12.65 4.12
CA GLY A 81 -5.31 11.91 3.78
C GLY A 81 -5.14 10.41 4.02
N ILE A 82 -6.19 9.75 4.52
CA ILE A 82 -6.27 8.29 4.66
C ILE A 82 -7.60 7.85 4.06
N LEU A 83 -7.52 7.07 3.00
CA LEU A 83 -8.66 6.45 2.33
C LEU A 83 -8.63 4.95 2.61
N HIS A 84 -9.72 4.42 3.14
CA HIS A 84 -9.88 2.99 3.32
C HIS A 84 -10.87 2.48 2.28
N LEU A 85 -10.40 1.59 1.41
CA LEU A 85 -11.21 0.94 0.38
C LEU A 85 -11.40 -0.53 0.75
N TRP A 86 -12.60 -1.03 0.49
CA TRP A 86 -12.90 -2.45 0.62
C TRP A 86 -13.96 -2.85 -0.40
N MET A 87 -14.20 -4.16 -0.49
CA MET A 87 -15.17 -4.74 -1.39
C MET A 87 -15.89 -5.89 -0.68
N ASP A 88 -17.15 -6.12 -1.01
CA ASP A 88 -17.84 -7.34 -0.56
C ASP A 88 -17.23 -8.59 -1.21
N ASP A 89 -17.40 -9.74 -0.57
CA ASP A 89 -17.04 -11.02 -1.18
C ASP A 89 -17.90 -11.29 -2.43
N VAL A 90 -17.26 -11.21 -3.59
CA VAL A 90 -17.92 -11.33 -4.91
C VAL A 90 -18.61 -12.68 -5.08
N GLU A 91 -18.09 -13.73 -4.44
CA GLU A 91 -18.70 -15.06 -4.54
C GLU A 91 -20.06 -15.12 -3.85
N SER A 92 -20.19 -14.45 -2.69
CA SER A 92 -21.47 -14.36 -1.97
C SER A 92 -22.48 -13.43 -2.63
N VAL A 93 -22.07 -12.22 -3.03
CA VAL A 93 -22.99 -11.17 -3.51
C VAL A 93 -23.22 -11.19 -5.02
N LYS A 94 -22.43 -11.97 -5.79
CA LYS A 94 -22.48 -12.06 -7.26
C LYS A 94 -22.36 -10.71 -7.99
N GLU A 95 -21.80 -9.70 -7.32
CA GLU A 95 -21.64 -8.34 -7.82
C GLU A 95 -20.37 -7.72 -7.23
N VAL A 96 -19.65 -6.90 -8.00
CA VAL A 96 -18.43 -6.25 -7.52
C VAL A 96 -18.78 -4.93 -6.82
N ARG A 97 -19.10 -5.01 -5.53
CA ARG A 97 -19.51 -3.87 -4.70
C ARG A 97 -18.32 -3.28 -3.95
N ARG A 98 -17.89 -2.10 -4.37
CA ARG A 98 -16.74 -1.40 -3.80
C ARG A 98 -17.20 -0.27 -2.91
N TYR A 99 -16.45 -0.05 -1.84
CA TYR A 99 -16.73 0.97 -0.87
C TYR A 99 -15.45 1.75 -0.53
N LEU A 100 -15.63 3.00 -0.16
CA LEU A 100 -14.56 3.88 0.29
C LEU A 100 -15.04 4.66 1.49
N ILE A 101 -14.23 4.73 2.54
CA ILE A 101 -14.42 5.68 3.64
C ILE A 101 -13.17 6.53 3.79
N ILE A 102 -13.39 7.83 3.99
CA ILE A 102 -12.32 8.77 4.27
C ILE A 102 -12.08 8.72 5.78
N LYS A 103 -11.00 8.02 6.20
CA LYS A 103 -10.62 7.90 7.61
C LYS A 103 -9.95 9.19 8.12
N LYS A 104 -9.26 9.92 7.25
CA LYS A 104 -8.60 11.19 7.56
C LYS A 104 -8.53 12.07 6.32
N MET A 105 -8.78 13.37 6.49
CA MET A 105 -8.38 14.42 5.56
C MET A 105 -8.07 15.67 6.39
N ARG A 106 -6.84 16.17 6.33
CA ARG A 106 -6.42 17.40 7.01
C ARG A 106 -6.91 18.61 6.24
N MET A 107 -7.31 19.65 7.00
CA MET A 107 -7.72 20.96 6.50
C MET A 107 -8.85 20.96 5.46
N THR A 108 -9.58 19.85 5.33
CA THR A 108 -10.65 19.69 4.34
C THR A 108 -11.86 19.06 5.00
N ASN A 109 -13.03 19.70 4.87
CA ASN A 109 -14.27 19.08 5.27
C ASN A 109 -14.54 17.87 4.36
N HIS A 110 -14.72 16.70 4.97
CA HIS A 110 -14.94 15.45 4.25
C HIS A 110 -16.14 14.73 4.85
N PHE A 111 -16.82 13.94 4.02
CA PHE A 111 -17.91 13.09 4.48
C PHE A 111 -17.35 11.98 5.38
N ARG A 112 -18.03 11.75 6.51
CA ARG A 112 -17.62 10.80 7.55
C ARG A 112 -18.26 9.42 7.40
N GLY A 113 -19.12 9.25 6.39
CA GLY A 113 -19.79 8.00 6.08
C GLY A 113 -19.12 7.27 4.92
N THR A 114 -19.70 6.12 4.57
CA THR A 114 -19.23 5.29 3.47
C THR A 114 -19.70 5.85 2.12
N TYR A 115 -18.82 5.80 1.14
CA TYR A 115 -19.17 5.95 -0.26
C TYR A 115 -19.29 4.58 -0.92
N ARG A 116 -20.35 4.37 -1.70
CA ARG A 116 -20.34 3.36 -2.76
C ARG A 116 -19.49 3.88 -3.91
N VAL A 117 -18.62 3.03 -4.41
CA VAL A 117 -17.68 3.36 -5.48
C VAL A 117 -18.09 2.64 -6.76
N GLU A 118 -18.34 3.42 -7.81
CA GLU A 118 -18.58 2.89 -9.16
C GLU A 118 -17.48 3.33 -10.12
N ILE A 119 -17.18 2.49 -11.11
CA ILE A 119 -16.23 2.80 -12.17
C ILE A 119 -17.02 2.91 -13.47
N ALA A 120 -17.24 4.13 -13.93
CA ALA A 120 -18.01 4.39 -15.12
C ALA A 120 -17.10 4.70 -16.33
N PRO A 121 -17.37 4.12 -17.52
CA PRO A 121 -16.63 4.43 -18.73
C PRO A 121 -16.56 5.93 -18.98
N SER A 122 -15.37 6.43 -19.29
CA SER A 122 -15.09 7.85 -19.57
C SER A 122 -15.38 8.83 -18.41
N LYS A 123 -15.72 8.35 -17.22
CA LYS A 123 -15.96 9.17 -16.02
C LYS A 123 -15.03 8.83 -14.85
N GLY A 124 -14.50 7.60 -14.80
CA GLY A 124 -13.62 7.14 -13.73
C GLY A 124 -14.40 6.74 -12.48
N LEU A 125 -13.85 7.06 -11.30
CA LEU A 125 -14.44 6.73 -10.00
C LEU A 125 -15.57 7.70 -9.65
N ILE A 126 -16.78 7.18 -9.52
CA ILE A 126 -17.96 7.91 -9.06
C ILE A 126 -18.22 7.51 -7.62
N LEU A 127 -18.36 8.52 -6.74
CA LEU A 127 -18.61 8.33 -5.31
C LEU A 127 -20.06 8.69 -4.97
N THR A 128 -20.82 7.73 -4.45
CA THR A 128 -22.19 7.93 -3.99
C THR A 128 -22.25 7.73 -2.48
N LYS A 129 -22.72 8.74 -1.73
CA LYS A 129 -22.88 8.62 -0.27
C LYS A 129 -23.92 7.56 0.07
N LEU A 130 -23.59 6.67 1.01
CA LEU A 130 -24.51 5.69 1.61
C LEU A 130 -25.00 6.17 2.98
#